data_AF-A0A1F8QUU7-F1
#
_entry.id   AF-A0A1F8QUU7-F1
#
_cell.length_a   1.000
_cell.length_b   1.000
_cell.length_c   1.000
_cell.angle_alpha   90.00
_cell.angle_beta   90.00
_cell.angle_gamma   90.00
#
_symmetry.space_group_name_H-M   'P 1'
#
loop_
_entity.id
_entity.type
_entity.pdbx_description
1 polymer ?
#
loop_
_entity_poly.entity_id
_entity_poly.type
_entity_poly.pdbx_seq_one_letter_code
_entity_poly.pdbx_strand_id
1 'polypeptide(L)'
;MARGRWLVFLNNDAFPRPDWLERLMDAALARSDFSSFASRLVYASNPDQVQSAGDVCNLSGFAWSRGNGFPVTQEYLEVTEVFSPCGAAAMYSRQAFLEVGGFNEAFISHLEDVDLGFRLRLRGQRCLYVPTAIVEHVVSAGYGVDSDRTVYQVQRNVVWMYVSNMPGGLFWKYLPAHLAANLVFLAYYTLHGRARAVWLAKLDALRGLPAVVRRRKVLQGARIVSPSEIDHQLEHGWFSPYTLGKHRRTYERLTPRPASIDASER
;
A
#
# COMPACT_ATOMS: atom_id res chain seq x y z
N MET A 1 11.54 -23.41 -0.86
CA MET A 1 11.58 -21.92 -0.93
C MET A 1 11.72 -21.47 -2.38
N ALA A 2 11.12 -20.33 -2.73
CA ALA A 2 11.17 -19.76 -4.08
C ALA A 2 12.58 -19.26 -4.47
N ARG A 3 12.97 -19.51 -5.72
CA ARG A 3 14.30 -19.17 -6.28
C ARG A 3 14.25 -18.21 -7.48
N GLY A 4 13.05 -17.83 -7.93
CA GLY A 4 12.89 -16.90 -9.06
C GLY A 4 13.40 -15.50 -8.74
N ARG A 5 13.78 -14.75 -9.79
CA ARG A 5 14.13 -13.32 -9.68
C ARG A 5 12.95 -12.49 -9.15
N TRP A 6 11.74 -12.89 -9.52
CA TRP A 6 10.49 -12.29 -9.09
C TRP A 6 9.76 -13.22 -8.12
N LEU A 7 9.16 -12.63 -7.10
CA LEU A 7 8.25 -13.29 -6.18
C LEU A 7 6.85 -12.82 -6.50
N VAL A 8 5.94 -13.77 -6.71
CA VAL A 8 4.53 -13.50 -6.97
C VAL A 8 3.74 -14.01 -5.77
N PHE A 9 2.91 -13.13 -5.23
CA PHE A 9 1.95 -13.43 -4.18
C PHE A 9 0.55 -13.34 -4.78
N LEU A 10 -0.22 -14.39 -4.58
CA LEU A 10 -1.58 -14.52 -5.07
C LEU A 10 -2.40 -15.19 -3.97
N ASN A 11 -3.47 -14.53 -3.53
CA ASN A 11 -4.36 -15.12 -2.55
C ASN A 11 -5.11 -16.33 -3.14
N ASN A 12 -5.53 -17.23 -2.26
CA ASN A 12 -6.30 -18.43 -2.63
C ASN A 12 -7.74 -18.11 -3.09
N ASP A 13 -8.22 -16.89 -2.89
CA ASP A 13 -9.52 -16.37 -3.31
C ASP A 13 -9.41 -15.35 -4.46
N ALA A 14 -8.24 -15.26 -5.10
CA ALA A 14 -7.94 -14.38 -6.22
C ALA A 14 -7.76 -15.20 -7.52
N PHE A 15 -8.48 -14.82 -8.56
CA PHE A 15 -8.57 -15.52 -9.84
C PHE A 15 -7.95 -14.67 -10.95
N PRO A 16 -6.67 -14.89 -11.29
CA PRO A 16 -5.99 -14.10 -12.31
C PRO A 16 -6.46 -14.47 -13.72
N ARG A 17 -6.52 -13.48 -14.61
CA ARG A 17 -6.74 -13.76 -16.05
C ARG A 17 -5.56 -14.54 -16.65
N PRO A 18 -5.75 -15.30 -17.74
CA PRO A 18 -4.71 -16.16 -18.32
C PRO A 18 -3.39 -15.45 -18.65
N ASP A 19 -3.45 -14.18 -19.08
CA ASP A 19 -2.28 -13.37 -19.43
C ASP A 19 -1.72 -12.56 -18.25
N TRP A 20 -2.30 -12.65 -17.05
CA TRP A 20 -1.97 -11.81 -15.89
C TRP A 20 -0.48 -11.76 -15.57
N LEU A 21 0.17 -12.92 -15.45
CA LEU A 21 1.58 -12.99 -15.11
C LEU A 21 2.48 -12.47 -16.24
N GLU A 22 2.10 -12.73 -17.49
CA GLU A 22 2.81 -12.21 -18.67
C GLU A 22 2.80 -10.68 -18.67
N ARG A 23 1.63 -10.06 -18.40
CA ARG A 23 1.52 -8.59 -18.29
C ARG A 23 2.41 -7.99 -17.20
N LEU A 24 2.50 -8.65 -16.04
CA LEU A 24 3.38 -8.21 -14.96
C LEU A 24 4.86 -8.34 -15.37
N MET A 25 5.22 -9.44 -16.02
CA MET A 25 6.58 -9.68 -16.49
C MET A 25 7.00 -8.70 -17.58
N ASP A 26 6.15 -8.42 -18.56
CA ASP A 26 6.38 -7.42 -19.60
C ASP A 26 6.63 -6.04 -18.99
N ALA A 27 5.78 -5.64 -18.02
CA ALA A 27 5.97 -4.39 -17.30
C ALA A 27 7.31 -4.36 -16.56
N ALA A 28 7.71 -5.45 -15.91
CA ALA A 28 8.97 -5.54 -15.18
C ALA A 28 10.22 -5.53 -16.06
N LEU A 29 10.12 -6.07 -17.28
CA LEU A 29 11.18 -5.99 -18.29
C LEU A 29 11.29 -4.58 -18.87
N ALA A 30 10.16 -3.92 -19.13
CA ALA A 30 10.10 -2.57 -19.67
C ALA A 30 10.49 -1.49 -18.64
N ARG A 31 10.26 -1.73 -17.35
CA ARG A 31 10.38 -0.75 -16.26
C ARG A 31 11.31 -1.24 -15.15
N SER A 32 12.60 -1.26 -15.45
CA SER A 32 13.65 -1.65 -14.50
C SER A 32 13.82 -0.68 -13.32
N ASP A 33 13.22 0.52 -13.40
CA ASP A 33 13.14 1.52 -12.32
C ASP A 33 12.13 1.17 -11.22
N PHE A 34 11.37 0.08 -11.38
CA PHE A 34 10.41 -0.43 -10.42
C PHE A 34 10.78 -1.82 -9.92
N SER A 35 10.51 -2.08 -8.64
CA SER A 35 10.81 -3.37 -8.00
C SER A 35 9.57 -4.02 -7.40
N SER A 36 8.40 -3.42 -7.55
CA SER A 36 7.13 -4.03 -7.22
C SER A 36 6.06 -3.62 -8.22
N PHE A 37 5.09 -4.50 -8.45
CA PHE A 37 4.07 -4.35 -9.48
C PHE A 37 2.71 -4.71 -8.89
N ALA A 38 1.77 -3.76 -9.00
CA ALA A 38 0.40 -3.90 -8.53
C ALA A 38 -0.50 -4.34 -9.68
N SER A 39 -1.27 -5.40 -9.45
CA SER A 39 -2.32 -5.83 -10.37
C SER A 39 -3.54 -4.91 -10.28
N ARG A 40 -4.39 -4.91 -11.30
CA ARG A 40 -5.76 -4.40 -11.18
C ARG A 40 -6.64 -5.49 -10.60
N LEU A 41 -7.08 -5.28 -9.38
CA LEU A 41 -8.06 -6.11 -8.72
C LEU A 41 -9.46 -5.57 -9.00
N VAL A 42 -10.35 -6.45 -9.43
CA VAL A 42 -11.79 -6.15 -9.57
C VAL A 42 -12.58 -7.09 -8.67
N TYR A 43 -13.77 -6.68 -8.26
CA TYR A 43 -14.64 -7.54 -7.47
C TYR A 43 -15.08 -8.75 -8.32
N ALA A 44 -14.84 -9.97 -7.84
CA ALA A 44 -15.34 -11.17 -8.54
C ALA A 44 -16.87 -11.17 -8.69
N SER A 45 -17.60 -10.55 -7.76
CA SER A 45 -19.05 -10.37 -7.82
C SER A 45 -19.51 -9.29 -8.79
N ASN A 46 -18.62 -8.35 -9.15
CA ASN A 46 -18.91 -7.26 -10.07
C ASN A 46 -17.60 -6.77 -10.73
N PRO A 47 -17.18 -7.40 -11.85
CA PRO A 47 -15.90 -7.07 -12.51
C PRO A 47 -15.82 -5.64 -13.06
N ASP A 48 -16.95 -4.92 -13.15
CA ASP A 48 -16.99 -3.52 -13.55
C ASP A 48 -16.62 -2.57 -12.40
N GLN A 49 -16.39 -3.07 -11.19
CA GLN A 49 -15.93 -2.30 -10.04
C GLN A 49 -14.50 -2.67 -9.66
N VAL A 50 -13.68 -1.64 -9.45
CA VAL A 50 -12.33 -1.77 -8.91
C VAL A 50 -12.41 -2.21 -7.46
N GLN A 51 -11.69 -3.25 -7.11
CA GLN A 51 -11.42 -3.63 -5.72
C GLN A 51 -10.13 -2.96 -5.24
N SER A 52 -9.08 -2.97 -6.08
CA SER A 52 -7.83 -2.26 -5.81
C SER A 52 -7.10 -1.95 -7.12
N ALA A 53 -6.68 -0.69 -7.25
CA ALA A 53 -5.74 -0.23 -8.27
C ALA A 53 -4.38 0.15 -7.64
N GLY A 54 -3.94 -0.63 -6.64
CA GLY A 54 -2.83 -0.32 -5.75
C GLY A 54 -3.28 0.32 -4.44
N ASP A 55 -2.40 0.43 -3.46
CA ASP A 55 -2.74 1.02 -2.17
C ASP A 55 -2.35 2.50 -2.09
N VAL A 56 -3.03 3.19 -1.19
CA VAL A 56 -2.78 4.58 -0.81
C VAL A 56 -2.43 4.61 0.67
N CYS A 57 -1.33 5.27 1.03
CA CYS A 57 -0.98 5.56 2.43
C CYS A 57 -1.17 7.05 2.69
N ASN A 58 -2.03 7.40 3.64
CA ASN A 58 -2.26 8.79 4.05
C ASN A 58 -1.21 9.26 5.05
N LEU A 59 -1.03 10.58 5.16
CA LEU A 59 -0.16 11.22 6.14
C LEU A 59 -0.45 10.83 7.61
N SER A 60 -1.67 10.42 7.92
CA SER A 60 -2.08 9.90 9.22
C SER A 60 -1.68 8.44 9.45
N GLY A 61 -1.10 7.77 8.45
CA GLY A 61 -0.77 6.35 8.46
C GLY A 61 -1.94 5.43 8.12
N PHE A 62 -3.18 5.93 8.05
CA PHE A 62 -4.28 5.13 7.51
C PHE A 62 -4.08 4.85 6.03
N ALA A 63 -4.56 3.71 5.57
CA ALA A 63 -4.41 3.27 4.19
C ALA A 63 -5.69 2.64 3.67
N TRP A 64 -5.86 2.70 2.35
CA TRP A 64 -6.99 2.11 1.64
C TRP A 64 -6.57 1.74 0.22
N SER A 65 -7.36 0.90 -0.43
CA SER A 65 -7.15 0.53 -1.82
C SER A 65 -7.67 1.62 -2.76
N ARG A 66 -6.81 2.04 -3.70
CA ARG A 66 -7.14 3.05 -4.71
C ARG A 66 -8.30 2.55 -5.58
N GLY A 67 -9.33 3.37 -5.71
CA GLY A 67 -10.50 3.08 -6.54
C GLY A 67 -11.46 2.04 -5.98
N ASN A 68 -11.24 1.57 -4.75
CA ASN A 68 -12.11 0.56 -4.15
C ASN A 68 -13.59 0.96 -4.21
N GLY A 69 -14.39 0.12 -4.86
CA GLY A 69 -15.83 0.32 -4.99
C GLY A 69 -16.28 1.22 -6.14
N PHE A 70 -15.34 1.89 -6.81
CA PHE A 70 -15.65 2.73 -7.95
C PHE A 70 -15.72 1.92 -9.25
N PRO A 71 -16.51 2.37 -10.24
CA PRO A 71 -16.50 1.78 -11.56
C PRO A 71 -15.11 1.82 -12.19
N VAL A 72 -14.79 0.80 -12.99
CA VAL A 72 -13.61 0.79 -13.85
C VAL A 72 -13.77 1.86 -14.94
N THR A 73 -13.07 2.98 -14.78
CA THR A 73 -13.02 4.09 -15.74
C THR A 73 -11.60 4.25 -16.31
N GLN A 74 -11.43 5.19 -17.24
CA GLN A 74 -10.13 5.50 -17.86
C GLN A 74 -9.02 5.74 -16.83
N GLU A 75 -9.33 6.38 -15.69
CA GLU A 75 -8.36 6.62 -14.60
C GLU A 75 -7.75 5.33 -14.03
N TYR A 76 -8.48 4.21 -14.07
CA TYR A 76 -8.04 2.91 -13.57
C TYR A 76 -7.48 2.01 -14.68
N LEU A 77 -7.48 2.50 -15.93
CA LEU A 77 -6.86 1.87 -17.09
C LEU A 77 -5.47 2.42 -17.41
N GLU A 78 -5.03 3.47 -16.71
CA GLU A 78 -3.73 4.10 -16.91
C GLU A 78 -2.64 3.48 -16.03
N VAL A 79 -1.49 3.22 -16.65
CA VAL A 79 -0.27 2.81 -15.94
C VAL A 79 0.20 4.00 -15.11
N THR A 80 0.38 3.79 -13.81
CA THR A 80 0.85 4.85 -12.91
C THR A 80 1.65 4.27 -11.75
N GLU A 81 2.39 5.13 -11.06
CA GLU A 81 3.04 4.76 -9.81
C GLU A 81 2.01 4.78 -8.67
N VAL A 82 2.10 3.81 -7.76
CA VAL A 82 1.20 3.68 -6.58
C VAL A 82 2.03 3.42 -5.33
N PHE A 83 1.48 3.64 -4.13
CA PHE A 83 2.28 3.52 -2.90
C PHE A 83 2.84 2.10 -2.73
N SER A 84 1.97 1.09 -2.83
CA SER A 84 2.27 -0.33 -2.76
C SER A 84 1.27 -1.16 -3.58
N PRO A 85 1.60 -2.42 -3.91
CA PRO A 85 0.63 -3.32 -4.49
C PRO A 85 -0.20 -3.97 -3.38
N CYS A 86 -1.50 -4.20 -3.65
CA CYS A 86 -2.35 -4.95 -2.73
C CYS A 86 -1.86 -6.40 -2.61
N GLY A 87 -1.78 -6.90 -1.38
CA GLY A 87 -1.26 -8.24 -1.08
C GLY A 87 -2.00 -9.40 -1.76
N ALA A 88 -3.24 -9.18 -2.23
CA ALA A 88 -4.03 -10.23 -2.88
C ALA A 88 -3.49 -10.67 -4.25
N ALA A 89 -2.83 -9.78 -5.00
CA ALA A 89 -2.12 -10.14 -6.23
C ALA A 89 -0.99 -9.14 -6.52
N ALA A 90 0.21 -9.48 -6.10
CA ALA A 90 1.38 -8.61 -6.17
C ALA A 90 2.62 -9.35 -6.70
N MET A 91 3.48 -8.63 -7.41
CA MET A 91 4.80 -9.12 -7.80
C MET A 91 5.90 -8.21 -7.24
N TYR A 92 6.95 -8.79 -6.67
CA TYR A 92 8.10 -8.08 -6.12
C TYR A 92 9.39 -8.64 -6.66
N SER A 93 10.40 -7.76 -6.85
CA SER A 93 11.78 -8.18 -7.01
C SER A 93 12.20 -8.95 -5.76
N ARG A 94 12.70 -10.17 -5.93
CA ARG A 94 13.18 -10.99 -4.81
C ARG A 94 14.28 -10.28 -4.03
N GLN A 95 15.16 -9.56 -4.74
CA GLN A 95 16.25 -8.82 -4.11
C GLN A 95 15.71 -7.71 -3.20
N ALA A 96 14.84 -6.84 -3.73
CA ALA A 96 14.26 -5.73 -2.96
C ALA A 96 13.40 -6.25 -1.79
N PHE A 97 12.61 -7.30 -2.00
CA PHE A 97 11.80 -7.94 -0.96
C PHE A 97 12.67 -8.44 0.21
N LEU A 98 13.78 -9.14 -0.09
CA LEU A 98 14.67 -9.67 0.94
C LEU A 98 15.49 -8.57 1.62
N GLU A 99 15.88 -7.52 0.90
CA GLU A 99 16.62 -6.38 1.43
C GLU A 99 15.87 -5.65 2.56
N VAL A 100 14.54 -5.57 2.46
CA VAL A 100 13.70 -4.99 3.51
C VAL A 100 13.23 -6.00 4.56
N GLY A 101 13.62 -7.27 4.44
CA GLY A 101 13.25 -8.34 5.37
C GLY A 101 11.88 -8.98 5.13
N GLY A 102 11.32 -8.88 3.93
CA GLY A 102 10.04 -9.49 3.56
C GLY A 102 8.84 -8.92 4.31
N PHE A 103 7.76 -9.70 4.46
CA PHE A 103 6.60 -9.30 5.24
C PHE A 103 6.91 -9.22 6.73
N ASN A 104 6.21 -8.32 7.43
CA ASN A 104 6.33 -8.24 8.88
C ASN A 104 5.46 -9.31 9.55
N GLU A 105 6.06 -10.33 10.14
CA GLU A 105 5.32 -11.42 10.81
C GLU A 105 4.44 -10.94 11.98
N ALA A 106 4.69 -9.75 12.54
CA ALA A 106 3.80 -9.15 13.54
C ALA A 106 2.43 -8.72 12.95
N PHE A 107 2.35 -8.54 11.64
CA PHE A 107 1.15 -8.19 10.89
C PHE A 107 0.54 -9.48 10.36
N ILE A 108 -0.34 -10.09 11.16
CA ILE A 108 -0.99 -11.37 10.82
C ILE A 108 -1.85 -11.22 9.55
N SER A 109 -2.55 -10.10 9.44
CA SER A 109 -3.32 -9.68 8.25
C SER A 109 -3.69 -8.20 8.37
N HIS A 110 -3.98 -7.60 7.21
CA HIS A 110 -4.19 -6.18 6.96
C HIS A 110 -2.96 -5.29 7.23
N LEU A 111 -2.70 -4.37 6.29
CA LEU A 111 -1.58 -3.43 6.28
C LEU A 111 -0.18 -4.06 6.19
N GLU A 112 -0.06 -5.39 6.06
CA GLU A 112 1.23 -6.05 5.85
C GLU A 112 1.87 -5.69 4.51
N ASP A 113 1.03 -5.48 3.50
CA ASP A 113 1.37 -5.03 2.16
C ASP A 113 1.76 -3.56 2.14
N VAL A 114 0.99 -2.70 2.82
CA VAL A 114 1.31 -1.27 2.98
C VAL A 114 2.57 -1.06 3.82
N ASP A 115 2.79 -1.83 4.90
CA ASP A 115 4.04 -1.79 5.68
C ASP A 115 5.25 -2.21 4.84
N LEU A 116 5.12 -3.28 4.05
CA LEU A 116 6.15 -3.70 3.11
C LEU A 116 6.42 -2.61 2.06
N GLY A 117 5.36 -2.05 1.49
CA GLY A 117 5.42 -0.91 0.59
C GLY A 117 6.18 0.26 1.18
N PHE A 118 5.83 0.68 2.39
CA PHE A 118 6.49 1.78 3.09
C PHE A 118 7.98 1.48 3.27
N ARG A 119 8.34 0.28 3.71
CA ARG A 119 9.76 -0.10 3.86
C ARG A 119 10.52 -0.11 2.56
N LEU A 120 9.90 -0.56 1.46
CA LEU A 120 10.45 -0.46 0.11
C LEU A 120 10.64 1.02 -0.28
N ARG A 121 9.64 1.88 -0.05
CA ARG A 121 9.73 3.33 -0.29
C ARG A 121 10.90 3.97 0.48
N LEU A 122 11.13 3.59 1.74
CA LEU A 122 12.28 4.06 2.52
C LEU A 122 13.64 3.68 1.90
N ARG A 123 13.67 2.63 1.08
CA ARG A 123 14.83 2.15 0.31
C ARG A 123 14.85 2.63 -1.15
N GLY A 124 14.02 3.61 -1.52
CA GLY A 124 13.99 4.15 -2.89
C GLY A 124 13.34 3.24 -3.91
N GLN A 125 12.74 2.13 -3.44
CA GLN A 125 12.07 1.17 -4.28
C GLN A 125 10.69 1.70 -4.64
N ARG A 126 10.28 1.54 -5.91
CA ARG A 126 9.03 2.07 -6.46
C ARG A 126 8.06 0.95 -6.81
N CYS A 127 6.76 1.27 -6.83
CA CYS A 127 5.69 0.35 -7.22
C CYS A 127 4.91 0.84 -8.44
N LEU A 128 4.83 0.01 -9.48
CA LEU A 128 4.12 0.31 -10.71
C LEU A 128 2.76 -0.40 -10.70
N TYR A 129 1.69 0.34 -10.94
CA TYR A 129 0.38 -0.24 -11.22
C TYR A 129 0.28 -0.65 -12.69
N VAL A 130 -0.10 -1.91 -12.91
CA VAL A 130 -0.21 -2.55 -14.22
C VAL A 130 -1.70 -2.86 -14.49
N PRO A 131 -2.45 -1.93 -15.10
CA PRO A 131 -3.90 -2.05 -15.26
C PRO A 131 -4.32 -3.23 -16.15
N THR A 132 -3.43 -3.69 -17.02
CA THR A 132 -3.65 -4.85 -17.90
C THR A 132 -3.48 -6.19 -17.17
N ALA A 133 -2.80 -6.22 -16.03
CA ALA A 133 -2.68 -7.40 -15.19
C ALA A 133 -3.92 -7.52 -14.30
N ILE A 134 -4.95 -8.20 -14.79
CA ILE A 134 -6.28 -8.23 -14.15
C ILE A 134 -6.46 -9.49 -13.31
N VAL A 135 -7.00 -9.32 -12.11
CA VAL A 135 -7.37 -10.41 -11.20
C VAL A 135 -8.75 -10.14 -10.62
N GLU A 136 -9.62 -11.14 -10.67
CA GLU A 136 -10.93 -11.12 -10.02
C GLU A 136 -10.76 -11.61 -8.59
N HIS A 137 -11.10 -10.79 -7.59
CA HIS A 137 -10.86 -11.11 -6.18
C HIS A 137 -12.19 -11.26 -5.43
N VAL A 138 -12.36 -12.39 -4.73
CA VAL A 138 -13.50 -12.61 -3.84
C VAL A 138 -13.17 -11.98 -2.49
N VAL A 139 -13.83 -10.85 -2.19
CA VAL A 139 -13.69 -10.21 -0.89
C VAL A 139 -14.94 -10.53 -0.06
N SER A 140 -14.75 -11.15 1.11
CA SER A 140 -15.86 -11.44 2.03
C SER A 140 -16.52 -10.18 2.61
N ALA A 141 -15.91 -9.01 2.43
CA ALA A 141 -16.42 -7.70 2.81
C ALA A 141 -17.19 -7.06 1.64
N GLY A 142 -18.37 -7.58 1.33
CA GLY A 142 -19.40 -6.74 0.72
C GLY A 142 -19.70 -5.58 1.67
N TYR A 143 -19.91 -4.37 1.15
CA TYR A 143 -20.28 -3.15 1.88
C TYR A 143 -21.17 -3.42 3.12
N GLY A 144 -20.55 -3.61 4.28
CA GLY A 144 -21.23 -4.16 5.45
C GLY A 144 -20.29 -4.59 6.56
N VAL A 145 -20.21 -3.74 7.59
CA VAL A 145 -19.62 -3.92 8.94
C VAL A 145 -18.37 -4.80 9.04
N ASP A 146 -17.21 -4.16 9.18
CA ASP A 146 -15.94 -4.82 9.47
C ASP A 146 -16.05 -5.84 10.62
N SER A 147 -15.48 -7.04 10.45
CA SER A 147 -15.41 -8.05 11.51
C SER A 147 -14.60 -7.56 12.72
N ASP A 148 -14.84 -8.10 13.93
CA ASP A 148 -14.10 -7.71 15.14
C ASP A 148 -12.60 -7.93 14.95
N ARG A 149 -12.27 -8.99 14.23
CA ARG A 149 -10.90 -9.33 13.84
C ARG A 149 -10.31 -8.27 12.91
N THR A 150 -11.04 -7.85 11.88
CA THR A 150 -10.60 -6.80 10.94
C THR A 150 -10.39 -5.48 11.66
N VAL A 151 -11.36 -5.03 12.47
CA VAL A 151 -11.25 -3.82 13.30
C VAL A 151 -10.02 -3.92 14.19
N TYR A 152 -9.86 -5.03 14.92
CA TYR A 152 -8.73 -5.21 15.82
C TYR A 152 -7.38 -5.11 15.08
N GLN A 153 -7.24 -5.84 13.99
CA GLN A 153 -5.97 -5.92 13.24
C GLN A 153 -5.62 -4.58 12.58
N VAL A 154 -6.54 -3.97 11.84
CA VAL A 154 -6.32 -2.67 11.18
C VAL A 154 -5.98 -1.60 12.21
N GLN A 155 -6.77 -1.50 13.28
CA GLN A 155 -6.63 -0.42 14.26
C GLN A 155 -5.37 -0.54 15.12
N ARG A 156 -4.83 -1.76 15.27
CA ARG A 156 -3.52 -2.00 15.92
C ARG A 156 -2.38 -1.72 14.94
N ASN A 157 -2.46 -2.30 13.74
CA ASN A 157 -1.39 -2.28 12.75
C ASN A 157 -1.16 -0.86 12.21
N VAL A 158 -2.18 0.00 12.13
CA VAL A 158 -2.02 1.41 11.70
C VAL A 158 -1.08 2.19 12.63
N VAL A 159 -1.17 1.95 13.94
CA VAL A 159 -0.30 2.60 14.94
C VAL A 159 1.13 2.07 14.80
N TRP A 160 1.28 0.74 14.68
CA TRP A 160 2.58 0.13 14.52
C TRP A 160 3.28 0.58 13.25
N MET A 161 2.58 0.55 12.11
CA MET A 161 3.11 0.96 10.81
C MET A 161 3.53 2.43 10.82
N TYR A 162 2.70 3.32 11.38
CA TYR A 162 3.02 4.74 11.49
C TYR A 162 4.29 4.96 12.33
N VAL A 163 4.34 4.36 13.52
CA VAL A 163 5.48 4.51 14.43
C VAL A 163 6.75 3.86 13.88
N SER A 164 6.68 2.71 13.18
CA SER A 164 7.89 2.10 12.62
C SER A 164 8.43 2.84 11.41
N ASN A 165 7.57 3.35 10.53
CA ASN A 165 7.97 3.74 9.17
C ASN A 165 8.04 5.25 8.92
N MET A 166 7.20 6.07 9.55
CA MET A 166 7.10 7.51 9.22
C MET A 166 8.42 8.24 9.51
N PRO A 167 9.08 8.93 8.54
CA PRO A 167 10.36 9.59 8.78
C PRO A 167 10.34 10.64 9.90
N GLY A 168 11.45 10.85 10.62
CA GLY A 168 11.51 11.65 11.86
C GLY A 168 10.78 13.00 11.83
N GLY A 169 11.10 13.89 10.89
CA GLY A 169 10.43 15.19 10.78
C GLY A 169 8.95 15.09 10.44
N LEU A 170 8.59 14.17 9.52
CA LEU A 170 7.20 13.91 9.15
C LEU A 170 6.39 13.26 10.28
N PHE A 171 7.04 12.42 11.09
CA PHE A 171 6.43 11.79 12.25
C PHE A 171 5.88 12.86 13.19
N TRP A 172 6.68 13.85 13.57
CA TRP A 172 6.18 14.91 14.45
C TRP A 172 5.21 15.86 13.75
N LYS A 173 5.44 16.17 12.46
CA LYS A 173 4.53 16.99 11.64
C LYS A 173 3.12 16.39 11.56
N TYR A 174 3.02 15.07 11.36
CA TYR A 174 1.74 14.38 11.14
C TYR A 174 1.21 13.62 12.36
N LEU A 175 1.91 13.64 13.49
CA LEU A 175 1.44 13.00 14.71
C LEU A 175 0.05 13.53 15.14
N PRO A 176 -0.24 14.85 15.08
CA PRO A 176 -1.58 15.33 15.41
C PRO A 176 -2.67 14.73 14.51
N ALA A 177 -2.39 14.60 13.22
CA ALA A 177 -3.30 13.96 12.25
C ALA A 177 -3.49 12.47 12.58
N HIS A 178 -2.41 11.74 12.86
CA HIS A 178 -2.48 10.35 13.28
C HIS A 178 -3.34 10.18 14.53
N LEU A 179 -3.11 10.99 15.57
CA LEU A 179 -3.88 10.92 16.81
C LEU A 179 -5.35 11.26 16.59
N ALA A 180 -5.66 12.32 15.84
CA ALA A 180 -7.02 12.69 15.50
C ALA A 180 -7.76 11.57 14.75
N ALA A 181 -7.14 10.98 13.73
CA ALA A 181 -7.71 9.85 12.99
C ALA A 181 -7.99 8.64 13.90
N ASN A 182 -7.03 8.30 14.76
CA ASN A 182 -7.19 7.20 15.72
C ASN A 182 -8.35 7.46 16.70
N LEU A 183 -8.53 8.70 17.17
CA LEU A 183 -9.65 9.07 18.04
C LEU A 183 -10.99 8.98 17.32
N VAL A 184 -11.06 9.43 16.06
CA VAL A 184 -12.27 9.31 15.23
C VAL A 184 -12.66 7.85 15.04
N PHE A 185 -11.73 6.98 14.65
CA PHE A 185 -12.03 5.55 14.48
C PHE A 185 -12.33 4.85 15.81
N LEU A 186 -11.66 5.23 16.91
CA LEU A 186 -11.98 4.73 18.24
C LEU A 186 -13.43 5.07 18.62
N ALA A 187 -13.85 6.32 18.44
CA ALA A 187 -15.21 6.76 18.71
C ALA A 187 -16.21 6.06 17.77
N TYR A 188 -15.95 6.04 16.47
CA TYR A 188 -16.79 5.40 15.46
C TYR A 188 -17.06 3.93 15.82
N TYR A 189 -16.02 3.09 15.97
CA TYR A 189 -16.21 1.67 16.27
C TYR A 189 -16.78 1.43 17.67
N THR A 190 -16.55 2.33 18.62
CA THR A 190 -17.22 2.25 19.94
C THR A 190 -18.73 2.44 19.79
N LEU A 191 -19.17 3.42 19.00
CA LEU A 191 -20.58 3.72 18.78
C LEU A 191 -21.30 2.72 17.86
N HIS A 192 -20.55 2.01 17.02
CA HIS A 192 -21.11 1.06 16.03
C HIS A 192 -20.96 -0.41 16.44
N GLY A 193 -20.97 -0.69 17.75
CA GLY A 193 -21.05 -2.06 18.29
C GLY A 193 -19.74 -2.85 18.29
N ARG A 194 -18.59 -2.20 18.08
CA ARG A 194 -17.26 -2.83 17.95
C ARG A 194 -16.26 -2.32 18.99
N ALA A 195 -16.77 -1.78 20.12
CA ALA A 195 -15.97 -1.17 21.18
C ALA A 195 -14.85 -2.10 21.67
N ARG A 196 -15.18 -3.34 22.04
CA ARG A 196 -14.18 -4.29 22.56
C ARG A 196 -13.02 -4.48 21.59
N ALA A 197 -13.30 -4.67 20.31
CA ALA A 197 -12.28 -4.88 19.28
C ALA A 197 -11.35 -3.68 19.16
N VAL A 198 -11.89 -2.46 19.02
CA VAL A 198 -11.07 -1.26 18.83
C VAL A 198 -10.27 -0.89 20.09
N TRP A 199 -10.85 -1.04 21.28
CA TRP A 199 -10.15 -0.74 22.54
C TRP A 199 -9.01 -1.73 22.80
N LEU A 200 -9.24 -3.03 22.59
CA LEU A 200 -8.17 -4.03 22.66
C LEU A 200 -7.06 -3.74 21.64
N ALA A 201 -7.42 -3.32 20.42
CA ALA A 201 -6.46 -2.95 19.40
C ALA A 201 -5.54 -1.81 19.86
N LYS A 202 -6.11 -0.74 20.45
CA LYS A 202 -5.32 0.39 20.95
C LYS A 202 -4.46 0.01 22.15
N LEU A 203 -5.00 -0.76 23.08
CA LEU A 203 -4.21 -1.24 24.24
C LEU A 203 -3.02 -2.09 23.79
N ASP A 204 -3.22 -3.04 22.88
CA ASP A 204 -2.14 -3.89 22.37
C ASP A 204 -1.18 -3.12 21.46
N ALA A 205 -1.68 -2.12 20.73
CA ALA A 205 -0.83 -1.20 19.98
C ALA A 205 0.17 -0.50 20.91
N LEU A 206 -0.32 0.05 22.02
CA LEU A 206 0.49 0.73 23.04
C LEU A 206 1.46 -0.25 23.73
N ARG A 207 1.00 -1.43 24.13
CA ARG A 207 1.85 -2.48 24.73
C ARG A 207 2.99 -2.92 23.78
N GLY A 208 2.73 -2.94 22.47
CA GLY A 208 3.71 -3.30 21.45
C GLY A 208 4.74 -2.21 21.13
N LEU A 209 4.51 -0.96 21.55
CA LEU A 209 5.36 0.19 21.17
C LEU A 209 6.86 -0.02 21.44
N PRO A 210 7.32 -0.62 22.56
CA PRO A 210 8.75 -0.84 22.77
C PRO A 210 9.41 -1.66 21.65
N ALA A 211 8.73 -2.69 21.13
CA ALA A 211 9.23 -3.50 20.01
C ALA A 211 9.20 -2.70 18.69
N VAL A 212 8.14 -1.94 18.46
CA VAL A 212 7.98 -1.09 17.27
C VAL A 212 9.03 0.02 17.22
N VAL A 213 9.34 0.66 18.36
CA VAL A 213 10.38 1.69 18.47
C VAL A 213 11.77 1.09 18.24
N ARG A 214 12.05 -0.12 18.72
CA ARG A 214 13.31 -0.82 18.38
C ARG A 214 13.42 -1.07 16.87
N ARG A 215 12.34 -1.55 16.24
CA ARG A 215 12.28 -1.72 14.77
C ARG A 215 12.44 -0.40 14.03
N ARG A 216 11.81 0.68 14.50
CA ARG A 216 11.94 2.02 13.93
C ARG A 216 13.39 2.45 13.80
N LYS A 217 14.23 2.21 14.82
CA LYS A 217 15.66 2.56 14.79
C LYS A 217 16.38 1.89 13.61
N VAL A 218 16.10 0.62 13.37
CA VAL A 218 16.67 -0.15 12.25
C VAL A 218 16.19 0.42 10.91
N LEU A 219 14.88 0.62 10.76
CA LEU A 219 14.29 1.10 9.51
C LEU A 219 14.75 2.52 9.15
N GLN A 220 14.76 3.43 10.13
CA GLN A 220 15.16 4.82 9.92
C GLN A 220 16.67 4.97 9.74
N GLY A 221 17.48 4.13 10.39
CA GLY A 221 18.94 4.12 10.20
C GLY A 221 19.36 3.61 8.82
N ALA A 222 18.49 2.83 8.17
CA ALA A 222 18.77 2.25 6.86
C ALA A 222 18.01 2.96 5.71
N ARG A 223 17.20 3.98 6.02
CA ARG A 223 16.50 4.80 5.02
C ARG A 223 17.50 5.55 4.15
N ILE A 224 17.30 5.51 2.83
CA ILE A 224 18.12 6.25 1.86
C ILE A 224 17.35 7.43 1.23
N VAL A 225 16.02 7.38 1.24
CA VAL A 225 15.12 8.38 0.64
C VAL A 225 14.85 9.50 1.62
N SER A 226 14.90 10.75 1.17
CA SER A 226 14.65 11.94 2.00
C SER A 226 13.22 11.96 2.58
N PRO A 227 12.98 12.65 3.72
CA PRO A 227 11.62 12.82 4.23
C PRO A 227 10.70 13.50 3.20
N SER A 228 11.19 14.45 2.39
CA SER A 228 10.37 15.14 1.40
C SER A 228 9.87 14.18 0.30
N GLU A 229 10.72 13.27 -0.17
CA GLU A 229 10.32 12.27 -1.18
C GLU A 229 9.25 11.33 -0.63
N ILE A 230 9.33 10.94 0.64
CA ILE A 230 8.24 10.19 1.30
C ILE A 230 6.98 11.04 1.41
N ASP A 231 7.10 12.32 1.78
CA ASP A 231 5.95 13.24 1.90
C ASP A 231 5.16 13.36 0.59
N HIS A 232 5.86 13.35 -0.55
CA HIS A 232 5.25 13.38 -1.88
C HIS A 232 4.52 12.09 -2.26
N GLN A 233 4.85 10.96 -1.62
CA GLN A 233 4.20 9.66 -1.87
C GLN A 233 2.99 9.43 -0.97
N LEU A 234 2.85 10.21 0.11
CA LEU A 234 1.71 10.13 1.01
C LEU A 234 0.52 10.87 0.41
N GLU A 235 -0.68 10.38 0.71
CA GLU A 235 -1.92 11.12 0.47
C GLU A 235 -2.17 12.14 1.58
N HIS A 236 -2.57 13.34 1.21
CA HIS A 236 -2.81 14.45 2.13
C HIS A 236 -4.31 14.72 2.34
N GLY A 237 -5.16 14.26 1.43
CA GLY A 237 -6.60 14.39 1.50
C GLY A 237 -7.24 13.47 2.54
N TRP A 238 -7.99 14.05 3.47
CA TRP A 238 -8.74 13.33 4.50
C TRP A 238 -9.99 12.63 3.98
N PHE A 239 -10.64 13.24 2.98
CA PHE A 239 -11.83 12.69 2.33
C PHE A 239 -11.52 11.94 1.03
N SER A 240 -10.22 11.81 0.69
CA SER A 240 -9.75 11.13 -0.51
C SER A 240 -10.38 9.73 -0.70
N PRO A 241 -10.56 8.88 0.34
CA PRO A 241 -11.26 7.60 0.19
C PRO A 241 -12.69 7.71 -0.36
N TYR A 242 -13.35 8.85 -0.17
CA TYR A 242 -14.74 9.11 -0.55
C TYR A 242 -14.88 10.07 -1.74
N THR A 243 -13.81 10.77 -2.15
CA THR A 243 -13.85 11.84 -3.16
C THR A 243 -13.02 11.57 -4.42
N LEU A 244 -12.51 10.34 -4.61
CA LEU A 244 -11.58 10.07 -5.71
C LEU A 244 -12.26 9.72 -7.04
N GLY A 245 -12.43 10.79 -7.83
CA GLY A 245 -12.37 10.81 -9.30
C GLY A 245 -11.59 12.03 -9.83
N LYS A 246 -10.73 12.66 -8.99
CA LYS A 246 -10.08 13.95 -9.30
C LYS A 246 -8.67 14.19 -8.72
N HIS A 247 -7.95 13.21 -8.17
CA HIS A 247 -6.58 13.46 -7.66
C HIS A 247 -5.50 12.95 -8.62
N ARG A 248 -5.33 13.71 -9.70
CA ARG A 248 -4.27 13.59 -10.70
C ARG A 248 -2.87 14.03 -10.18
N ARG A 249 -2.78 14.64 -9.00
CA ARG A 249 -1.61 15.44 -8.61
C ARG A 249 -0.43 14.69 -7.98
N THR A 250 -0.60 13.47 -7.49
CA THR A 250 0.42 12.86 -6.61
C THR A 250 1.46 12.02 -7.35
N TYR A 251 1.17 11.56 -8.58
CA TYR A 251 2.02 10.59 -9.29
C TYR A 251 2.52 11.04 -10.67
N GLU A 252 2.12 12.22 -11.15
CA GLU A 252 2.50 12.73 -12.49
C GLU A 252 3.94 13.28 -12.61
N ARG A 253 4.72 13.36 -11.51
CA ARG A 253 5.99 14.10 -11.52
C ARG A 253 7.27 13.26 -11.49
N LEU A 254 7.23 12.00 -11.96
CA LEU A 254 8.41 11.14 -12.07
C LEU A 254 8.51 10.41 -13.41
N THR A 255 8.37 11.15 -14.52
CA THR A 255 9.08 10.79 -15.75
C THR A 255 10.48 11.42 -15.68
N PRO A 256 11.57 10.64 -15.54
CA PRO A 256 12.84 11.14 -16.02
C PRO A 256 12.64 11.39 -17.52
N ARG A 257 12.96 12.61 -17.98
CA ARG A 257 13.10 12.86 -19.42
C ARG A 257 13.99 11.74 -19.99
N PRO A 258 13.63 11.07 -21.10
CA PRO A 258 14.62 10.26 -21.78
C PRO A 258 15.83 11.15 -22.04
N ALA A 259 17.01 10.69 -21.65
CA ALA A 259 18.25 11.32 -22.11
C ALA A 259 18.13 11.45 -23.62
N SER A 260 18.21 12.67 -24.13
CA SER A 260 18.27 12.93 -25.55
C SER A 260 19.38 12.05 -26.11
N ILE A 261 19.01 11.08 -26.94
CA ILE A 261 19.97 10.42 -27.82
C ILE A 261 20.46 11.54 -28.72
N ASP A 262 21.72 11.91 -28.50
CA ASP A 262 22.43 12.86 -29.34
C ASP A 262 22.57 12.22 -30.71
N ALA A 263 21.72 12.63 -31.65
CA ALA A 263 21.80 12.25 -33.05
C ALA A 263 22.91 13.08 -33.71
N SER A 264 24.14 12.89 -33.25
CA SER A 264 25.34 13.31 -33.95
C SER A 264 26.48 12.37 -33.57
N GLU A 265 26.46 11.17 -34.16
CA GLU A 265 27.66 10.48 -34.68
C GLU A 265 27.27 9.12 -35.29
N ARG A 266 27.38 9.08 -36.62
CA ARG A 266 27.41 7.93 -37.55
C ARG A 266 26.10 7.43 -38.13
#